data_AF-A0A258GXK6-F1
#
_entry.id   AF-A0A258GXK6-F1
#
_cell.length_a   1.000
_cell.length_b   1.000
_cell.length_c   1.000
_cell.angle_alpha   90.00
_cell.angle_beta   90.00
_cell.angle_gamma   90.00
#
_symmetry.space_group_name_H-M   'P 1'
#
loop_
_entity.id
_entity.type
_entity.pdbx_description
1 polymer ?
#
loop_
_entity_poly.entity_id
_entity_poly.type
_entity_poly.pdbx_seq_one_letter_code
_entity_poly.pdbx_strand_id
1 'polypeptide(L)'
;WRWIFFINIPLCLLAAWMLIRSLHETVEHRPHRVDVLGALLLTGSLGLLLVGVLQGGVSWPWASWQSAVAFGLGGLLLVAVVAVERRAAEPILPGWVFSRRLLLTTTLVSVGVGAILIGLASYVPVTLEAALGVSPLVAGLALAALTIGWPISAALSGRLYLTLGFRATVLIGMVLVLAGTGLLAAFATTPSVAVSAIACFITGLGLGLVATPSLIAAQASVEWNERGVVTGTNLFARAVGQAVAVAIFGAVANTIYRASGGGGVLGEGAVAAVDPVAIIPAAQAVFVGALICAALTAVLATAMPGHDGGMTEPAPPVELPIAQPHPNLDQLIAVLAHLRAPGGCAWDAEQTHESLTRYLVEEAHELIEAIEHGTPDDVLEELGDVLYQVLFHADIAAARAEHPFTIEDVAARSTAKMVGRHPHVFGDVTADTADEVAANWEIWKRQEKPARTSVLDGVPASLSALLRAEKLLGKAEGLGVVVEPADPAPAD
;
A
#
# COMPACT_ATOMS: atom_id res chain seq x y z
N TRP A 1 17.04 25.85 -22.88
CA TRP A 1 15.65 25.88 -22.39
C TRP A 1 14.71 24.95 -23.15
N ARG A 2 14.37 25.17 -24.44
CA ARG A 2 13.43 24.30 -25.19
C ARG A 2 13.77 22.80 -25.17
N TRP A 3 15.05 22.44 -25.20
CA TRP A 3 15.55 21.06 -25.12
C TRP A 3 15.13 20.28 -23.86
N ILE A 4 14.87 20.96 -22.73
CA ILE A 4 14.43 20.32 -21.48
C ILE A 4 13.04 19.69 -21.65
N PHE A 5 12.20 20.21 -22.54
CA PHE A 5 10.91 19.60 -22.85
C PHE A 5 11.04 18.41 -23.83
N PHE A 6 11.98 18.49 -24.77
CA PHE A 6 12.21 17.43 -25.76
C PHE A 6 12.86 16.17 -25.16
N ILE A 7 13.60 16.28 -24.05
CA ILE A 7 14.27 15.13 -23.43
C ILE A 7 13.29 14.09 -22.89
N ASN A 8 12.07 14.50 -22.53
CA ASN A 8 11.03 13.59 -22.02
C ASN A 8 10.40 12.76 -23.13
N ILE A 9 10.34 13.26 -24.37
CA ILE A 9 9.72 12.56 -25.50
C ILE A 9 10.35 11.18 -25.76
N PRO A 10 11.67 11.03 -25.96
CA PRO A 10 12.27 9.72 -26.19
C PRO A 10 12.09 8.76 -25.00
N LEU A 11 12.09 9.27 -23.77
CA LEU A 11 11.84 8.47 -22.57
C LEU A 11 10.39 7.96 -22.53
N CYS A 12 9.41 8.81 -22.87
CA CYS A 12 8.01 8.40 -22.99
C CYS A 12 7.80 7.39 -24.12
N LEU A 13 8.45 7.57 -25.27
CA LEU A 13 8.39 6.60 -26.38
C LEU A 13 8.98 5.25 -26.00
N LEU A 14 10.10 5.24 -25.28
CA LEU A 14 10.72 4.02 -24.77
C LEU A 14 9.79 3.31 -23.76
N ALA A 15 9.21 4.04 -22.81
CA ALA A 15 8.27 3.49 -21.84
C ALA A 15 7.01 2.92 -22.54
N ALA A 16 6.46 3.64 -23.52
CA ALA A 16 5.32 3.18 -24.32
C ALA A 16 5.66 1.90 -25.10
N TRP A 17 6.85 1.85 -25.71
CA TRP A 17 7.34 0.66 -26.40
C TRP A 17 7.50 -0.54 -25.46
N MET A 18 8.03 -0.34 -24.25
CA MET A 18 8.15 -1.39 -23.24
C MET A 18 6.77 -1.90 -22.79
N LEU A 19 5.81 -1.00 -22.56
CA LEU A 19 4.44 -1.38 -22.18
C LEU A 19 3.76 -2.20 -23.27
N ILE A 20 3.82 -1.74 -24.53
CA ILE A 20 3.22 -2.46 -25.68
C ILE A 20 3.81 -3.86 -25.85
N ARG A 21 5.10 -4.03 -25.57
CA ARG A 21 5.79 -5.31 -25.77
C ARG A 21 5.62 -6.29 -24.61
N SER A 22 5.59 -5.79 -23.37
CA SER A 22 5.74 -6.64 -22.19
C SER A 22 4.44 -6.81 -21.40
N LEU A 23 3.50 -5.87 -21.49
CA LEU A 23 2.25 -5.93 -20.73
C LEU A 23 1.20 -6.74 -21.50
N HIS A 24 1.04 -8.00 -21.11
CA HIS A 24 -0.03 -8.87 -21.61
C HIS A 24 -1.05 -9.08 -20.49
N GLU A 25 -2.13 -8.29 -20.51
CA GLU A 25 -3.20 -8.36 -19.52
C GLU A 25 -4.46 -8.99 -20.14
N THR A 26 -5.13 -9.86 -19.41
CA THR A 26 -6.45 -10.39 -19.79
C THR A 26 -7.52 -9.33 -19.51
N VAL A 27 -7.91 -8.57 -20.54
CA VAL A 27 -8.84 -7.44 -20.40
C VAL A 27 -10.29 -7.94 -20.23
N GLU A 28 -10.82 -7.88 -19.01
CA GLU A 28 -12.27 -7.94 -18.79
C GLU A 28 -12.92 -6.61 -19.21
N HIS A 29 -13.60 -6.60 -20.36
CA HIS A 29 -14.34 -5.42 -20.80
C HIS A 29 -15.64 -5.25 -19.99
N ARG A 30 -15.63 -4.31 -19.02
CA ARG A 30 -16.84 -3.85 -18.34
C ARG A 30 -17.28 -2.46 -18.86
N PRO A 31 -18.58 -2.25 -19.15
CA PRO A 31 -19.08 -0.94 -19.54
C PRO A 31 -19.11 0.00 -18.33
N HIS A 32 -18.17 0.94 -18.26
CA HIS A 32 -18.10 1.96 -17.22
C HIS A 32 -18.86 3.23 -17.66
N ARG A 33 -19.51 3.92 -16.72
CA ARG A 33 -20.20 5.20 -16.99
C ARG A 33 -19.46 6.36 -16.32
N VAL A 34 -18.63 7.05 -17.10
CA VAL A 34 -17.85 8.21 -16.62
C VAL A 34 -18.77 9.37 -16.24
N ASP A 35 -18.63 9.91 -15.03
CA ASP A 35 -19.33 11.12 -14.57
C ASP A 35 -18.68 12.39 -15.14
N VAL A 36 -18.95 12.67 -16.42
CA VAL A 36 -18.44 13.87 -17.11
C VAL A 36 -18.98 15.15 -16.47
N LEU A 37 -20.21 15.14 -15.97
CA LEU A 37 -20.82 16.32 -15.35
C LEU A 37 -20.12 16.63 -14.02
N GLY A 38 -19.93 15.64 -13.17
CA GLY A 38 -19.17 15.77 -11.92
C GLY A 38 -17.75 16.30 -12.17
N ALA A 39 -17.05 15.76 -13.18
CA ALA A 39 -15.70 16.21 -13.55
C ALA A 39 -15.65 17.68 -13.97
N LEU A 40 -16.59 18.12 -14.81
CA LEU A 40 -16.67 19.51 -15.28
C LEU A 40 -17.01 20.47 -14.14
N LEU A 41 -17.96 20.10 -13.28
CA LEU A 41 -18.35 20.89 -12.12
C LEU A 41 -17.20 21.01 -11.11
N LEU A 42 -16.49 19.91 -10.83
CA LEU A 42 -15.35 19.89 -9.92
C LEU A 42 -14.20 20.75 -10.44
N THR A 43 -13.90 20.65 -11.73
CA THR A 43 -12.86 21.46 -12.40
C THR A 43 -13.23 22.95 -12.40
N GLY A 44 -14.47 23.29 -12.76
CA GLY A 44 -14.96 24.67 -12.73
C GLY A 44 -14.96 25.26 -11.31
N SER A 45 -15.42 24.48 -10.33
CA SER A 45 -15.42 24.85 -8.91
C SER A 45 -14.01 25.14 -8.41
N LEU A 46 -13.12 24.15 -8.47
CA LEU A 46 -11.76 24.27 -7.95
C LEU A 46 -10.98 25.35 -8.72
N GLY A 47 -11.16 25.46 -10.04
CA GLY A 47 -10.55 26.50 -10.86
C GLY A 47 -10.96 27.92 -10.43
N LEU A 48 -12.26 28.17 -10.21
CA LEU A 48 -12.73 29.47 -9.74
C LEU A 48 -12.23 29.81 -8.34
N LEU A 49 -12.26 28.84 -7.42
CA LEU A 49 -11.73 29.03 -6.07
C LEU A 49 -10.24 29.36 -6.10
N LEU A 50 -9.45 28.61 -6.89
CA LEU A 50 -8.02 28.86 -7.04
C LEU A 50 -7.73 30.22 -7.67
N VAL A 51 -8.44 30.62 -8.73
CA VAL A 51 -8.31 31.96 -9.32
C VAL A 51 -8.64 33.04 -8.28
N GLY A 52 -9.70 32.84 -7.49
CA GLY A 52 -10.07 33.75 -6.41
C GLY A 52 -8.94 33.95 -5.40
N VAL A 53 -8.29 32.87 -4.94
CA VAL A 53 -7.18 32.97 -3.98
C VAL A 53 -5.90 33.51 -4.63
N LEU A 54 -5.60 33.11 -5.86
CA LEU A 54 -4.35 33.47 -6.53
C LEU A 54 -4.32 34.93 -7.01
N GLN A 55 -5.46 35.44 -7.49
CA GLN A 55 -5.58 36.78 -8.06
C GLN A 55 -6.14 37.81 -7.07
N GLY A 56 -6.83 37.35 -6.03
CA GLY A 56 -7.32 38.19 -4.94
C GLY A 56 -6.17 38.90 -4.21
N GLY A 57 -6.27 40.22 -4.09
CA GLY A 57 -5.23 41.07 -3.50
C GLY A 57 -4.01 41.34 -4.40
N VAL A 58 -3.98 40.75 -5.60
CA VAL A 58 -2.91 40.93 -6.60
C VAL A 58 -3.44 41.72 -7.79
N SER A 59 -4.33 41.09 -8.59
CA SER A 59 -4.91 41.69 -9.80
C SER A 59 -6.17 42.49 -9.49
N TRP A 60 -6.86 42.17 -8.39
CA TRP A 60 -8.01 42.90 -7.90
C TRP A 60 -8.07 42.87 -6.37
N PRO A 61 -8.74 43.83 -5.69
CA PRO A 61 -8.89 43.80 -4.24
C PRO A 61 -9.64 42.56 -3.75
N TRP A 62 -9.33 42.10 -2.53
CA TRP A 62 -10.05 40.99 -1.89
C TRP A 62 -11.56 41.25 -1.81
N ALA A 63 -11.97 42.47 -1.44
CA ALA A 63 -13.37 42.92 -1.42
C ALA A 63 -13.81 43.48 -2.78
N SER A 64 -13.71 42.67 -3.84
CA SER A 64 -14.14 43.03 -5.19
C SER A 64 -15.25 42.10 -5.68
N TRP A 65 -16.01 42.53 -6.68
CA TRP A 65 -17.05 41.69 -7.28
C TRP A 65 -16.45 40.47 -7.97
N GLN A 66 -15.22 40.56 -8.50
CA GLN A 66 -14.49 39.42 -9.08
C GLN A 66 -14.22 38.35 -8.03
N SER A 67 -13.73 38.72 -6.84
CA SER A 67 -13.57 37.80 -5.72
C SER A 67 -14.91 37.21 -5.27
N ALA A 68 -15.96 38.04 -5.18
CA ALA A 68 -17.30 37.58 -4.80
C ALA A 68 -17.86 36.56 -5.80
N VAL A 69 -17.67 36.75 -7.10
CA VAL A 69 -18.06 35.80 -8.14
C VAL A 69 -17.19 34.54 -8.07
N ALA A 70 -15.86 34.67 -7.95
CA ALA A 70 -14.95 33.52 -7.90
C ALA A 70 -15.27 32.61 -6.70
N PHE A 71 -15.39 33.16 -5.50
CA PHE A 71 -15.70 32.39 -4.29
C PHE A 71 -17.16 31.97 -4.21
N GLY A 72 -18.09 32.85 -4.60
CA GLY A 72 -19.53 32.57 -4.57
C GLY A 72 -19.93 31.50 -5.57
N LEU A 73 -19.56 31.67 -6.85
CA LEU A 73 -19.84 30.68 -7.89
C LEU A 73 -19.01 29.41 -7.68
N GLY A 74 -17.73 29.53 -7.30
CA GLY A 74 -16.90 28.37 -6.97
C GLY A 74 -17.51 27.53 -5.84
N GLY A 75 -17.93 28.17 -4.74
CA GLY A 75 -18.61 27.48 -3.64
C GLY A 75 -19.95 26.88 -4.04
N LEU A 76 -20.75 27.58 -4.86
CA LEU A 76 -22.02 27.06 -5.38
C LEU A 76 -21.81 25.82 -6.26
N LEU A 77 -20.81 25.86 -7.14
CA LEU A 77 -20.44 24.71 -7.97
C LEU A 77 -19.94 23.55 -7.12
N LEU A 78 -19.18 23.80 -6.05
CA LEU A 78 -18.76 22.75 -5.12
C LEU A 78 -19.96 22.06 -4.45
N VAL A 79 -20.98 22.82 -4.05
CA VAL A 79 -22.24 22.25 -3.54
C VAL A 79 -22.96 21.43 -4.62
N ALA A 80 -22.95 21.91 -5.87
CA ALA A 80 -23.51 21.18 -7.00
C ALA A 80 -22.75 19.86 -7.27
N VAL A 81 -21.42 19.85 -7.15
CA VAL A 81 -20.59 18.62 -7.23
C VAL A 81 -21.07 17.60 -6.21
N VAL A 82 -21.23 17.99 -4.95
CA VAL A 82 -21.70 17.06 -3.90
C VAL A 82 -23.09 16.50 -4.23
N ALA A 83 -23.99 17.31 -4.80
CA ALA A 83 -25.32 16.86 -5.18
C ALA A 83 -25.31 15.90 -6.39
N VAL A 84 -24.43 16.12 -7.37
CA VAL A 84 -24.27 15.28 -8.57
C VAL A 84 -23.55 13.97 -8.23
N GLU A 85 -22.42 14.04 -7.53
CA GLU A 85 -21.61 12.88 -7.12
C GLU A 85 -22.42 11.89 -6.27
N ARG A 86 -23.30 12.39 -5.38
CA ARG A 86 -24.20 11.52 -4.58
C ARG A 86 -25.21 10.73 -5.41
N ARG A 87 -25.47 11.14 -6.65
CA ARG A 87 -26.42 10.51 -7.58
C ARG A 87 -25.73 9.76 -8.71
N ALA A 88 -24.41 9.93 -8.88
CA ALA A 88 -23.63 9.28 -9.91
C ALA A 88 -23.49 7.77 -9.59
N ALA A 89 -23.54 6.94 -10.63
CA ALA A 89 -23.32 5.50 -10.49
C ALA A 89 -21.86 5.15 -10.17
N GLU A 90 -20.93 5.90 -10.75
CA GLU A 90 -19.47 5.80 -10.55
C GLU A 90 -18.91 7.19 -10.20
N PRO A 91 -19.03 7.64 -8.94
CA PRO A 91 -18.56 8.96 -8.51
C PRO A 91 -17.02 9.07 -8.58
N ILE A 92 -16.51 10.27 -8.90
CA ILE A 92 -15.07 10.55 -8.95
C ILE A 92 -14.49 10.63 -7.54
N LEU A 93 -15.25 11.21 -6.60
CA LEU A 93 -14.89 11.33 -5.20
C LEU A 93 -15.98 10.68 -4.32
N PRO A 94 -15.94 9.34 -4.19
CA PRO A 94 -16.96 8.65 -3.41
C PRO A 94 -17.02 9.14 -1.97
N GLY A 95 -18.24 9.41 -1.48
CA GLY A 95 -18.46 9.90 -0.11
C GLY A 95 -17.98 8.95 0.99
N TRP A 96 -17.83 7.66 0.70
CA TRP A 96 -17.33 6.67 1.66
C TRP A 96 -15.84 6.88 1.98
N VAL A 97 -15.05 7.48 1.08
CA VAL A 97 -13.64 7.83 1.33
C VAL A 97 -13.51 8.81 2.49
N PHE A 98 -14.45 9.76 2.60
CA PHE A 98 -14.49 10.73 3.69
C PHE A 98 -15.16 10.20 4.96
N SER A 99 -15.87 9.07 4.86
CA SER A 99 -16.57 8.45 5.99
C SER A 99 -15.65 7.50 6.77
N ARG A 100 -14.76 6.77 6.08
CA ARG A 100 -13.79 5.87 6.72
C ARG A 100 -12.61 6.67 7.26
N ARG A 101 -12.37 6.59 8.57
CA ARG A 101 -11.34 7.37 9.28
C ARG A 101 -9.94 7.21 8.67
N LEU A 102 -9.52 6.00 8.33
CA LEU A 102 -8.21 5.74 7.72
C LEU A 102 -8.06 6.46 6.37
N LEU A 103 -9.06 6.35 5.49
CA LEU A 103 -9.05 7.00 4.18
C LEU A 103 -9.10 8.53 4.27
N LEU A 104 -9.90 9.06 5.19
CA LEU A 104 -9.94 10.50 5.46
C LEU A 104 -8.57 11.00 5.94
N THR A 105 -7.96 10.33 6.92
CA THR A 105 -6.65 10.75 7.46
C THR A 105 -5.54 10.70 6.43
N THR A 106 -5.46 9.64 5.62
CA THR A 106 -4.46 9.50 4.55
C THR A 106 -4.67 10.53 3.43
N THR A 107 -5.93 10.81 3.06
CA THR A 107 -6.27 11.87 2.10
C THR A 107 -5.84 13.25 2.61
N LEU A 108 -6.13 13.58 3.87
CA LEU A 108 -5.70 14.85 4.48
C LEU A 108 -4.18 14.96 4.61
N VAL A 109 -3.49 13.86 4.95
CA VAL A 109 -2.03 13.80 4.93
C VAL A 109 -1.49 14.08 3.52
N SER A 110 -2.12 13.55 2.47
CA SER A 110 -1.76 13.84 1.08
C SER A 110 -1.91 15.32 0.71
N VAL A 111 -2.95 16.01 1.20
CA VAL A 111 -3.08 17.48 1.07
C VAL A 111 -1.86 18.18 1.70
N GLY A 112 -1.49 17.79 2.91
CA GLY A 112 -0.34 18.33 3.64
C GLY A 112 0.98 18.13 2.90
N VAL A 113 1.22 16.91 2.39
CA VAL A 113 2.39 16.58 1.55
C VAL A 113 2.45 17.50 0.32
N GLY A 114 1.32 17.70 -0.37
CA GLY A 114 1.24 18.61 -1.52
C GLY A 114 1.61 20.05 -1.16
N ALA A 115 1.08 20.56 -0.05
CA ALA A 115 1.35 21.92 0.42
C ALA A 115 2.84 22.14 0.77
N ILE A 116 3.46 21.19 1.44
CA ILE A 116 4.88 21.27 1.83
C ILE A 116 5.77 21.24 0.59
N LEU A 117 5.50 20.34 -0.35
CA LEU A 117 6.29 20.19 -1.58
C LEU A 117 6.33 21.48 -2.39
N ILE A 118 5.19 22.12 -2.57
CA ILE A 118 5.14 23.30 -3.42
C ILE A 118 5.79 24.52 -2.77
N GLY A 119 5.66 24.68 -1.44
CA GLY A 119 6.36 25.73 -0.71
C GLY A 119 7.88 25.61 -0.87
N LEU A 120 8.41 24.40 -0.75
CA LEU A 120 9.85 24.12 -0.91
C LEU A 120 10.31 24.28 -2.35
N ALA A 121 9.59 23.69 -3.30
CA ALA A 121 9.96 23.71 -4.72
C ALA A 121 9.94 25.13 -5.30
N SER A 122 9.01 25.98 -4.85
CA SER A 122 8.90 27.36 -5.33
C SER A 122 9.88 28.31 -4.65
N TYR A 123 10.16 28.17 -3.35
CA TYR A 123 10.90 29.19 -2.60
C TYR A 123 12.34 28.83 -2.24
N VAL A 124 12.74 27.56 -2.21
CA VAL A 124 14.15 27.21 -1.96
C VAL A 124 15.06 27.74 -3.07
N PRO A 125 14.78 27.50 -4.38
CA PRO A 125 15.64 28.03 -5.43
C PRO A 125 15.64 29.55 -5.47
N VAL A 126 14.46 30.17 -5.36
CA VAL A 126 14.29 31.64 -5.37
C VAL A 126 15.11 32.30 -4.25
N THR A 127 15.10 31.72 -3.05
CA THR A 127 15.88 32.26 -1.92
C THR A 127 17.37 32.15 -2.18
N LEU A 128 17.85 31.01 -2.67
CA LEU A 128 19.27 30.82 -2.95
C LEU A 128 19.75 31.73 -4.08
N GLU A 129 19.03 31.77 -5.20
CA GLU A 129 19.36 32.61 -6.36
C GLU A 129 19.39 34.09 -5.99
N ALA A 130 18.37 34.56 -5.28
CA ALA A 130 18.22 36.00 -5.06
C ALA A 130 18.95 36.52 -3.82
N ALA A 131 19.13 35.72 -2.76
CA ALA A 131 19.86 36.13 -1.56
C ALA A 131 21.37 35.91 -1.68
N LEU A 132 21.80 34.82 -2.33
CA LEU A 132 23.23 34.47 -2.46
C LEU A 132 23.80 34.76 -3.85
N GLY A 133 22.97 35.10 -4.83
CA GLY A 133 23.42 35.32 -6.21
C GLY A 133 23.97 34.05 -6.88
N VAL A 134 23.64 32.86 -6.36
CA VAL A 134 24.13 31.61 -6.92
C VAL A 134 23.42 31.29 -8.23
N SER A 135 24.08 30.50 -9.08
CA SER A 135 23.48 30.13 -10.36
C SER A 135 22.23 29.24 -10.18
N PRO A 136 21.26 29.30 -11.10
CA PRO A 136 20.07 28.43 -11.06
C PRO A 136 20.39 26.93 -11.02
N LEU A 137 21.55 26.54 -11.57
CA LEU A 137 22.03 25.16 -11.49
C LEU A 137 22.30 24.74 -10.04
N VAL A 138 22.98 25.58 -9.26
CA VAL A 138 23.33 25.29 -7.86
C VAL A 138 22.08 25.30 -6.98
N ALA A 139 21.19 26.26 -7.20
CA ALA A 139 19.91 26.36 -6.49
C ALA A 139 18.99 25.15 -6.80
N GLY A 140 18.91 24.75 -8.07
CA GLY A 140 18.19 23.55 -8.50
C GLY A 140 18.79 22.26 -7.94
N LEU A 141 20.12 22.13 -7.88
CA LEU A 141 20.80 20.99 -7.25
C LEU A 141 20.50 20.88 -5.75
N ALA A 142 20.41 22.00 -5.04
CA ALA A 142 20.02 21.99 -3.63
C ALA A 142 18.60 21.45 -3.44
N LEU A 143 17.64 21.87 -4.28
CA LEU A 143 16.28 21.34 -4.28
C LEU A 143 16.23 19.87 -4.72
N ALA A 144 17.06 19.45 -5.69
CA ALA A 144 17.12 18.08 -6.17
C ALA A 144 17.47 17.08 -5.04
N ALA A 145 18.14 17.53 -3.98
CA ALA A 145 18.38 16.71 -2.79
C ALA A 145 17.08 16.17 -2.16
N LEU A 146 15.98 16.94 -2.22
CA LEU A 146 14.65 16.48 -1.80
C LEU A 146 14.17 15.29 -2.65
N THR A 147 14.37 15.36 -3.96
CA THR A 147 13.98 14.29 -4.90
C THR A 147 14.85 13.05 -4.78
N ILE A 148 16.05 13.13 -4.19
CA ILE A 148 16.91 11.98 -3.90
C ILE A 148 16.51 11.31 -2.58
N GLY A 149 16.27 12.11 -1.54
CA GLY A 149 15.87 11.58 -0.23
C GLY A 149 14.56 10.79 -0.28
N TRP A 150 13.59 11.25 -1.10
CA TRP A 150 12.28 10.60 -1.17
C TRP A 150 12.34 9.15 -1.67
N PRO A 151 12.84 8.81 -2.87
CA PRO A 151 12.88 7.42 -3.34
C PRO A 151 13.66 6.49 -2.44
N ILE A 152 14.79 6.95 -1.86
CA ILE A 152 15.59 6.16 -0.91
C ILE A 152 14.73 5.74 0.27
N SER A 153 14.05 6.70 0.88
CA SER A 153 13.19 6.42 2.02
C SER A 153 11.94 5.61 1.65
N ALA A 154 11.31 5.90 0.51
CA ALA A 154 10.17 5.16 0.01
C ALA A 154 10.51 3.67 -0.20
N ALA A 155 11.66 3.37 -0.80
CA ALA A 155 12.13 2.00 -0.99
C ALA A 155 12.40 1.27 0.35
N LEU A 156 12.92 1.99 1.35
CA LEU A 156 13.18 1.44 2.68
C LEU A 156 11.91 1.35 3.56
N SER A 157 10.86 2.11 3.23
CA SER A 157 9.64 2.21 4.03
C SER A 157 8.92 0.86 4.17
N GLY A 158 9.04 -0.02 3.16
CA GLY A 158 8.54 -1.41 3.17
C GLY A 158 8.85 -2.16 4.46
N ARG A 159 10.13 -2.21 4.82
CA ARG A 159 10.59 -2.92 6.02
C ARG A 159 10.08 -2.26 7.30
N LEU A 160 9.93 -0.94 7.30
CA LEU A 160 9.54 -0.16 8.46
C LEU A 160 8.05 -0.31 8.76
N TYR A 161 7.18 -0.18 7.76
CA TYR A 161 5.74 -0.31 8.00
C TYR A 161 5.31 -1.76 8.23
N LEU A 162 6.03 -2.75 7.69
CA LEU A 162 5.79 -4.16 8.00
C LEU A 162 6.21 -4.55 9.42
N THR A 163 7.10 -3.79 10.06
CA THR A 163 7.60 -4.12 11.41
C THR A 163 7.02 -3.23 12.51
N LEU A 164 6.86 -1.94 12.25
CA LEU A 164 6.37 -0.93 13.21
C LEU A 164 4.91 -0.52 12.94
N GLY A 165 4.34 -0.94 11.80
CA GLY A 165 3.02 -0.50 11.35
C GLY A 165 3.03 0.82 10.57
N PHE A 166 1.94 1.08 9.84
CA PHE A 166 1.80 2.26 8.99
C PHE A 166 1.87 3.58 9.77
N ARG A 167 1.10 3.72 10.86
CA ARG A 167 1.04 4.94 11.66
C ARG A 167 2.42 5.33 12.22
N ALA A 168 3.14 4.39 12.81
CA ALA A 168 4.46 4.66 13.39
C ALA A 168 5.45 5.10 12.30
N THR A 169 5.43 4.46 11.13
CA THR A 169 6.28 4.82 10.00
C THR A 169 6.00 6.23 9.50
N VAL A 170 4.72 6.59 9.36
CA VAL A 170 4.31 7.94 8.96
C VAL A 170 4.75 8.97 10.00
N LEU A 171 4.59 8.69 11.30
CA LEU A 171 5.01 9.60 12.37
C LEU A 171 6.53 9.83 12.40
N ILE A 172 7.33 8.77 12.20
CA ILE A 172 8.79 8.89 12.04
C ILE A 172 9.11 9.79 10.85
N GLY A 173 8.43 9.59 9.72
CA GLY A 173 8.54 10.46 8.56
C GLY A 173 8.21 11.92 8.87
N MET A 174 7.13 12.18 9.60
CA MET A 174 6.72 13.53 9.99
C MET A 174 7.74 14.23 10.90
N VAL A 175 8.44 13.49 11.78
CA VAL A 175 9.55 14.05 12.57
C VAL A 175 10.68 14.57 11.66
N LEU A 176 11.03 13.80 10.61
CA LEU A 176 12.04 14.24 9.63
C LEU A 176 11.55 15.44 8.82
N VAL A 177 10.29 15.44 8.38
CA VAL A 177 9.71 16.59 7.65
C VAL A 177 9.73 17.85 8.52
N LEU A 178 9.37 17.76 9.79
CA LEU A 178 9.43 18.87 10.75
C LEU A 178 10.86 19.35 10.96
N ALA A 179 11.82 18.44 11.09
CA ALA A 179 13.23 18.79 11.23
C ALA A 179 13.77 19.53 9.98
N GLY A 180 13.47 19.03 8.78
CA GLY A 180 13.92 19.63 7.52
C GLY A 180 13.27 20.99 7.23
N THR A 181 11.95 21.09 7.36
CA THR A 181 11.23 22.37 7.19
C THR A 181 11.58 23.38 8.29
N GLY A 182 11.80 22.91 9.53
CA GLY A 182 12.27 23.72 10.64
C GLY A 182 13.68 24.28 10.41
N LEU A 183 14.58 23.48 9.83
CA LEU A 183 15.93 23.93 9.48
C LEU A 183 15.88 25.04 8.42
N LEU A 184 15.03 24.92 7.40
CA LEU A 184 14.83 25.97 6.40
C LEU A 184 14.24 27.24 7.00
N ALA A 185 13.26 27.12 7.89
CA ALA A 185 12.66 28.26 8.56
C ALA A 185 13.66 28.99 9.48
N ALA A 186 14.49 28.23 10.22
CA ALA A 186 15.49 28.78 11.14
C ALA A 186 16.63 29.50 10.42
N PHE A 187 17.08 28.97 9.28
CA PHE A 187 18.20 29.53 8.50
C PHE A 187 17.74 30.42 7.33
N ALA A 188 16.46 30.76 7.26
CA ALA A 188 15.90 31.57 6.18
C ALA A 188 16.59 32.94 6.05
N THR A 189 16.99 33.55 7.17
CA THR A 189 17.66 34.87 7.22
C THR A 189 19.15 34.82 6.90
N THR A 190 19.76 33.64 6.98
CA THR A 190 21.18 33.41 6.67
C THR A 190 21.28 32.17 5.78
N PRO A 191 20.75 32.25 4.54
CA PRO A 191 20.64 31.09 3.68
C PRO A 191 22.01 30.55 3.32
N SER A 192 22.13 29.23 3.28
CA SER A 192 23.32 28.52 2.83
C SER A 192 22.90 27.40 1.89
N VAL A 193 23.62 27.23 0.79
CA VAL A 193 23.37 26.15 -0.18
C VAL A 193 23.44 24.78 0.51
N ALA A 194 24.46 24.57 1.34
CA ALA A 194 24.65 23.29 2.03
C ALA A 194 23.53 23.00 3.03
N VAL A 195 23.16 23.99 3.85
CA VAL A 195 22.07 23.84 4.84
C VAL A 195 20.74 23.59 4.12
N SER A 196 20.47 24.32 3.03
CA SER A 196 19.24 24.15 2.25
C SER A 196 19.16 22.78 1.59
N ALA A 197 20.27 22.29 1.02
CA ALA A 197 20.35 20.96 0.43
C ALA A 197 20.16 19.84 1.48
N ILE A 198 20.79 19.95 2.64
CA ILE A 198 20.62 19.00 3.76
C ILE A 198 19.16 19.01 4.25
N ALA A 199 18.58 20.19 4.43
CA ALA A 199 17.20 20.34 4.87
C ALA A 199 16.21 19.76 3.84
N CYS A 200 16.45 20.00 2.55
CA CYS A 200 15.69 19.41 1.44
C CYS A 200 15.80 17.90 1.44
N PHE A 201 17.01 17.35 1.60
CA PHE A 201 17.27 15.91 1.67
C PHE A 201 16.54 15.25 2.86
N ILE A 202 16.64 15.83 4.06
CA ILE A 202 15.94 15.35 5.26
C ILE A 202 14.42 15.40 5.06
N THR A 203 13.91 16.50 4.47
CA THR A 203 12.49 16.62 4.16
C THR A 203 12.06 15.57 3.14
N GLY A 204 12.87 15.32 2.11
CA GLY A 204 12.65 14.26 1.12
C GLY A 204 12.57 12.88 1.77
N LEU A 205 13.52 12.54 2.64
CA LEU A 205 13.47 11.30 3.44
C LEU A 205 12.17 11.20 4.25
N GLY A 206 11.80 12.28 4.94
CA GLY A 206 10.55 12.32 5.70
C GLY A 206 9.31 12.11 4.83
N LEU A 207 9.21 12.79 3.70
CA LEU A 207 8.10 12.65 2.76
C LEU A 207 8.02 11.24 2.14
N GLY A 208 9.15 10.56 1.95
CA GLY A 208 9.19 9.16 1.52
C GLY A 208 8.52 8.21 2.52
N LEU A 209 8.79 8.38 3.82
CA LEU A 209 8.16 7.63 4.91
C LEU A 209 6.69 8.04 5.18
N VAL A 210 6.26 9.20 4.71
CA VAL A 210 4.87 9.67 4.88
C VAL A 210 4.01 9.25 3.70
N ALA A 211 4.37 9.65 2.49
CA ALA A 211 3.52 9.51 1.31
C ALA A 211 3.34 8.06 0.88
N THR A 212 4.41 7.25 0.92
CA THR A 212 4.37 5.85 0.46
C THR A 212 3.53 4.97 1.40
N PRO A 213 3.82 4.94 2.72
CA PRO A 213 3.05 4.10 3.65
C PRO A 213 1.61 4.57 3.83
N SER A 214 1.34 5.89 3.77
CA SER A 214 -0.04 6.39 3.83
C SER A 214 -0.87 5.94 2.63
N LEU A 215 -0.29 5.96 1.42
CA LEU A 215 -0.98 5.49 0.21
C LEU A 215 -1.20 3.98 0.25
N ILE A 216 -0.19 3.20 0.63
CA ILE A 216 -0.29 1.75 0.75
C ILE A 216 -1.32 1.36 1.80
N ALA A 217 -1.34 2.02 2.97
CA ALA A 217 -2.35 1.79 4.00
C ALA A 217 -3.77 2.03 3.49
N ALA A 218 -3.95 3.10 2.70
CA ALA A 218 -5.25 3.40 2.10
C ALA A 218 -5.65 2.34 1.06
N GLN A 219 -4.72 1.91 0.20
CA GLN A 219 -4.95 0.85 -0.81
C GLN A 219 -5.24 -0.52 -0.18
N ALA A 220 -4.58 -0.85 0.93
CA ALA A 220 -4.78 -2.11 1.64
C ALA A 220 -6.14 -2.17 2.34
N SER A 221 -6.74 -1.02 2.67
CA SER A 221 -8.04 -0.94 3.37
C SER A 221 -9.27 -1.03 2.48
N VAL A 222 -9.09 -1.27 1.18
CA VAL A 222 -10.16 -1.32 0.19
C VAL A 222 -10.01 -2.51 -0.75
N GLU A 223 -11.14 -2.94 -1.30
CA GLU A 223 -11.22 -4.04 -2.25
C GLU A 223 -10.47 -3.71 -3.56
N TRP A 224 -10.10 -4.75 -4.32
CA TRP A 224 -9.27 -4.61 -5.51
C TRP A 224 -9.84 -3.61 -6.55
N ASN A 225 -11.15 -3.60 -6.72
CA ASN A 225 -11.88 -2.68 -7.61
C ASN A 225 -11.90 -1.21 -7.13
N GLU A 226 -11.59 -0.95 -5.86
CA GLU A 226 -11.61 0.39 -5.24
C GLU A 226 -10.21 0.99 -5.11
N ARG A 227 -9.14 0.20 -5.26
CA ARG A 227 -7.74 0.66 -5.11
C ARG A 227 -7.38 1.80 -6.06
N GLY A 228 -7.89 1.76 -7.29
CA GLY A 228 -7.69 2.81 -8.28
C GLY A 228 -8.27 4.15 -7.83
N VAL A 229 -9.48 4.12 -7.25
CA VAL A 229 -10.19 5.29 -6.73
C VAL A 229 -9.45 5.89 -5.53
N VAL A 230 -8.98 5.06 -4.59
CA VAL A 230 -8.20 5.52 -3.43
C VAL A 230 -6.90 6.19 -3.86
N THR A 231 -6.22 5.63 -4.86
CA THR A 231 -4.98 6.17 -5.40
C THR A 231 -5.23 7.51 -6.09
N GLY A 232 -6.25 7.57 -6.95
CA GLY A 232 -6.69 8.79 -7.63
C GLY A 232 -7.08 9.89 -6.64
N THR A 233 -7.83 9.54 -5.59
CA THR A 233 -8.26 10.49 -4.55
C THR A 233 -7.07 11.06 -3.77
N ASN A 234 -6.08 10.24 -3.43
CA ASN A 234 -4.87 10.71 -2.75
C ASN A 234 -4.02 11.63 -3.66
N LEU A 235 -3.89 11.29 -4.94
CA LEU A 235 -3.20 12.15 -5.91
C LEU A 235 -3.91 13.48 -6.14
N PHE A 236 -5.25 13.44 -6.27
CA PHE A 236 -6.09 14.62 -6.35
C PHE A 236 -5.94 15.51 -5.11
N ALA A 237 -6.04 14.93 -3.91
CA ALA A 237 -5.89 15.64 -2.64
C ALA A 237 -4.51 16.33 -2.54
N ARG A 238 -3.45 15.65 -3.00
CA ARG A 238 -2.10 16.23 -3.09
C ARG A 238 -2.04 17.42 -4.04
N ALA A 239 -2.66 17.32 -5.22
CA ALA A 239 -2.73 18.42 -6.17
C ALA A 239 -3.52 19.62 -5.62
N VAL A 240 -4.64 19.37 -4.92
CA VAL A 240 -5.39 20.41 -4.21
C VAL A 240 -4.52 21.10 -3.16
N GLY A 241 -3.77 20.32 -2.36
CA GLY A 241 -2.82 20.83 -1.39
C GLY A 241 -1.75 21.74 -2.00
N GLN A 242 -1.19 21.34 -3.15
CA GLN A 242 -0.24 22.18 -3.91
C GLN A 242 -0.90 23.49 -4.35
N ALA A 243 -2.07 23.42 -4.98
CA ALA A 243 -2.71 24.61 -5.53
C ALA A 243 -3.12 25.62 -4.45
N VAL A 244 -3.68 25.15 -3.33
CA VAL A 244 -4.03 25.99 -2.18
C VAL A 244 -2.78 26.60 -1.55
N ALA A 245 -1.70 25.83 -1.39
CA ALA A 245 -0.46 26.32 -0.79
C ALA A 245 0.25 27.34 -1.67
N VAL A 246 0.29 27.17 -3.00
CA VAL A 246 0.82 28.19 -3.94
C VAL A 246 0.09 29.51 -3.73
N ALA A 247 -1.23 29.46 -3.64
CA ALA A 247 -2.04 30.66 -3.52
C ALA A 247 -1.83 31.36 -2.16
N ILE A 248 -1.81 30.60 -1.06
CA ILE A 248 -1.55 31.14 0.28
C ILE A 248 -0.12 31.68 0.40
N PHE A 249 0.89 30.89 0.05
CA PHE A 249 2.30 31.27 0.14
C PHE A 249 2.63 32.44 -0.80
N GLY A 250 2.07 32.44 -2.01
CA GLY A 250 2.16 33.55 -2.95
C GLY A 250 1.54 34.83 -2.40
N ALA A 251 0.34 34.77 -1.83
CA ALA A 251 -0.31 35.92 -1.22
C ALA A 251 0.46 36.48 -0.02
N VAL A 252 0.98 35.60 0.85
CA VAL A 252 1.82 35.98 2.00
C VAL A 252 3.09 36.68 1.52
N ALA A 253 3.81 36.06 0.58
CA ALA A 253 5.03 36.62 0.01
C ALA A 253 4.77 37.98 -0.64
N ASN A 254 3.77 38.08 -1.52
CA ASN A 254 3.40 39.32 -2.22
C ASN A 254 3.02 40.46 -1.26
N THR A 255 2.35 40.14 -0.14
CA THR A 255 2.02 41.14 0.88
C THR A 255 3.27 41.69 1.55
N ILE A 256 4.25 40.84 1.85
CA ILE A 256 5.54 41.24 2.43
C ILE A 256 6.33 42.09 1.42
N TYR A 257 6.37 41.70 0.14
CA TYR A 257 7.03 42.50 -0.89
C TYR A 257 6.48 43.92 -0.99
N ARG A 258 5.14 44.07 -1.02
CA ARG A 258 4.49 45.38 -1.06
C ARG A 258 4.79 46.20 0.19
N ALA A 259 4.82 45.58 1.36
CA ALA A 259 5.15 46.25 2.62
C ALA A 259 6.59 46.75 2.65
N SER A 260 7.52 46.05 1.99
CA SER A 260 8.92 46.45 1.82
C SER A 260 9.14 47.50 0.71
N GLY A 261 8.08 48.03 0.09
CA GLY A 261 8.18 49.07 -0.95
C GLY A 261 8.43 48.55 -2.36
N GLY A 262 8.37 47.22 -2.58
CA GLY A 262 8.50 46.61 -3.90
C GLY A 262 7.25 46.84 -4.77
N GLY A 263 7.42 47.41 -5.96
CA GLY A 263 6.35 47.63 -6.94
C GLY A 263 5.97 46.41 -7.78
N GLY A 264 6.62 45.25 -7.59
CA GLY A 264 6.45 44.04 -8.38
C GLY A 264 5.69 42.92 -7.65
N VAL A 265 4.99 42.09 -8.41
CA VAL A 265 4.35 40.84 -7.94
C VAL A 265 5.27 39.67 -8.30
N LEU A 266 5.46 38.71 -7.40
CA LEU A 266 6.05 37.43 -7.78
C LEU A 266 5.03 36.62 -8.59
N GLY A 267 5.22 36.60 -9.91
CA GLY A 267 4.52 35.75 -10.86
C GLY A 267 5.50 35.27 -11.93
N GLU A 268 5.43 33.97 -12.25
CA GLU A 268 6.20 33.22 -13.25
C GLU A 268 7.42 33.93 -13.87
N GLY A 269 8.62 33.63 -13.35
CA GLY A 269 9.89 33.89 -14.05
C GLY A 269 10.48 35.30 -13.89
N ALA A 270 9.85 36.21 -13.15
CA ALA A 270 10.41 37.54 -12.89
C ALA A 270 11.37 37.55 -11.67
N VAL A 271 12.49 36.82 -11.76
CA VAL A 271 13.60 36.90 -10.79
C VAL A 271 14.42 38.19 -10.96
N ALA A 272 14.21 38.93 -12.05
CA ALA A 272 15.13 39.95 -12.53
C ALA A 272 14.92 41.39 -12.00
N ALA A 273 13.92 41.66 -11.16
CA ALA A 273 13.64 43.05 -10.73
C ALA A 273 13.05 43.17 -9.31
N VAL A 274 13.36 42.21 -8.42
CA VAL A 274 12.86 42.21 -7.04
C VAL A 274 13.99 42.62 -6.10
N ASP A 275 13.74 43.60 -5.24
CA ASP A 275 14.70 44.06 -4.24
C ASP A 275 15.13 42.89 -3.34
N PRO A 276 16.43 42.50 -3.31
CA PRO A 276 16.92 41.39 -2.48
C PRO A 276 16.52 41.49 -1.01
N VAL A 277 16.29 42.70 -0.50
CA VAL A 277 15.91 42.97 0.89
C VAL A 277 14.53 42.41 1.23
N ALA A 278 13.61 42.35 0.28
CA ALA A 278 12.24 41.88 0.51
C ALA A 278 12.07 40.36 0.34
N ILE A 279 13.07 39.68 -0.27
CA ILE A 279 12.98 38.25 -0.61
C ILE A 279 13.19 37.37 0.61
N ILE A 280 14.16 37.71 1.45
CA ILE A 280 14.48 36.97 2.67
C ILE A 280 13.27 36.89 3.63
N PRO A 281 12.61 38.00 4.02
CA PRO A 281 11.46 37.93 4.91
C PRO A 281 10.26 37.22 4.26
N ALA A 282 10.06 37.34 2.95
CA ALA A 282 9.02 36.61 2.24
C ALA A 282 9.28 35.09 2.24
N ALA A 283 10.51 34.67 1.92
CA ALA A 283 10.92 33.26 1.97
C ALA A 283 10.82 32.69 3.38
N GLN A 284 11.24 33.43 4.40
CA GLN A 284 11.10 33.03 5.79
C GLN A 284 9.63 32.78 6.17
N ALA A 285 8.72 33.67 5.79
CA ALA A 285 7.29 33.49 6.04
C ALA A 285 6.74 32.23 5.34
N VAL A 286 7.20 31.93 4.13
CA VAL A 286 6.80 30.70 3.41
C VAL A 286 7.38 29.45 4.05
N PHE A 287 8.65 29.45 4.47
CA PHE A 287 9.24 28.30 5.17
C PHE A 287 8.56 28.04 6.53
N VAL A 288 8.20 29.10 7.26
CA VAL A 288 7.36 28.99 8.46
C VAL A 288 5.97 28.45 8.11
N GLY A 289 5.37 28.90 7.02
CA GLY A 289 4.10 28.36 6.51
C GLY A 289 4.18 26.87 6.17
N ALA A 290 5.26 26.43 5.53
CA ALA A 290 5.53 25.02 5.24
C ALA A 290 5.75 24.20 6.52
N LEU A 291 6.44 24.75 7.52
CA LEU A 291 6.60 24.14 8.84
C LEU A 291 5.26 23.99 9.57
N ILE A 292 4.38 25.00 9.49
CA ILE A 292 3.02 24.91 10.04
C ILE A 292 2.22 23.82 9.32
N CYS A 293 2.30 23.74 7.99
CA CYS A 293 1.66 22.66 7.23
C CYS A 293 2.20 21.29 7.66
N ALA A 294 3.52 21.16 7.89
CA ALA A 294 4.12 19.95 8.41
C ALA A 294 3.61 19.62 9.82
N ALA A 295 3.48 20.59 10.73
CA ALA A 295 2.96 20.38 12.07
C ALA A 295 1.49 19.93 12.04
N LEU A 296 0.64 20.57 11.23
CA LEU A 296 -0.76 20.17 11.04
C LEU A 296 -0.86 18.76 10.46
N THR A 297 -0.02 18.44 9.47
CA THR A 297 0.05 17.10 8.88
C THR A 297 0.49 16.06 9.91
N ALA A 298 1.41 16.40 10.80
CA ALA A 298 1.86 15.52 11.87
C ALA A 298 0.73 15.24 12.87
N VAL A 299 -0.02 16.28 13.27
CA VAL A 299 -1.21 16.13 14.12
C VAL A 299 -2.26 15.24 13.44
N LEU A 300 -2.54 15.45 12.15
CA LEU A 300 -3.46 14.60 11.39
C LEU A 300 -2.97 13.15 11.30
N ALA A 301 -1.67 12.94 11.13
CA ALA A 301 -1.06 11.61 11.14
C ALA A 301 -1.22 10.91 12.51
N THR A 302 -1.28 11.63 13.62
CA THR A 302 -1.60 11.01 14.92
C THR A 302 -3.03 10.47 15.00
N ALA A 303 -3.95 11.01 14.21
CA ALA A 303 -5.34 10.57 14.16
C ALA A 303 -5.56 9.36 13.25
N MET A 304 -4.54 9.01 12.44
CA MET A 304 -4.49 7.76 11.68
C MET A 304 -4.65 6.60 12.68
N PRO A 305 -5.59 5.68 12.45
CA PRO A 305 -5.73 4.49 13.30
C PRO A 305 -4.37 3.78 13.39
N GLY A 306 -3.90 3.54 14.62
CA GLY A 306 -2.78 2.62 14.79
C GLY A 306 -3.23 1.23 14.35
N HIS A 307 -2.30 0.39 13.91
CA HIS A 307 -2.51 -1.05 13.97
C HIS A 307 -2.39 -1.46 15.45
N ASP A 308 -3.23 -0.85 16.29
CA ASP A 308 -3.58 -1.43 17.56
C ASP A 308 -4.49 -2.57 17.14
N GLY A 309 -3.93 -3.79 17.11
CA GLY A 309 -4.76 -4.97 17.17
C GLY A 309 -5.82 -4.68 18.23
N GLY A 310 -7.07 -4.72 17.83
CA GLY A 310 -8.17 -4.67 18.76
C GLY A 310 -8.03 -5.87 19.67
N MET A 311 -7.27 -5.74 20.76
CA MET A 311 -7.63 -6.38 22.01
C MET A 311 -8.90 -5.66 22.51
N THR A 312 -9.97 -5.77 21.74
CA THR A 312 -11.29 -5.93 22.33
C THR A 312 -11.19 -7.12 23.26
N GLU A 313 -11.88 -7.04 24.40
CA GLU A 313 -12.11 -8.17 25.31
C GLU A 313 -12.09 -9.50 24.56
N PRO A 314 -11.40 -10.54 25.10
CA PRO A 314 -11.32 -11.83 24.44
C PRO A 314 -12.72 -12.23 24.01
N ALA A 315 -12.91 -12.36 22.70
CA ALA A 315 -14.17 -12.83 22.17
C ALA A 315 -14.44 -14.17 22.85
N PRO A 316 -15.66 -14.42 23.35
CA PRO A 316 -15.99 -15.72 23.92
C PRO A 316 -15.61 -16.79 22.90
N PRO A 317 -15.09 -17.96 23.34
CA PRO A 317 -14.68 -19.02 22.43
C PRO A 317 -15.76 -19.24 21.39
N VAL A 318 -15.41 -19.13 20.10
CA VAL A 318 -16.35 -19.44 19.03
C VAL A 318 -16.73 -20.90 19.19
N GLU A 319 -17.90 -21.17 19.78
CA GLU A 319 -18.49 -22.50 19.79
C GLU A 319 -18.84 -22.85 18.35
N LEU A 320 -17.98 -23.67 17.73
CA LEU A 320 -18.33 -24.32 16.48
C LEU A 320 -19.64 -25.08 16.72
N PRO A 321 -20.71 -24.83 15.93
CA PRO A 321 -21.94 -25.59 16.09
C PRO A 321 -21.61 -27.07 16.05
N ILE A 322 -22.13 -27.84 17.01
CA ILE A 322 -21.92 -29.29 17.09
C ILE A 322 -22.21 -29.86 15.70
N ALA A 323 -21.16 -30.41 15.07
CA ALA A 323 -21.22 -30.89 13.71
C ALA A 323 -22.39 -31.87 13.57
N GLN A 324 -23.15 -31.75 12.48
CA GLN A 324 -24.13 -32.79 12.14
C GLN A 324 -23.38 -34.11 12.01
N PRO A 325 -23.90 -35.23 12.56
CA PRO A 325 -23.24 -36.52 12.41
C PRO A 325 -23.06 -36.86 10.93
N HIS A 326 -21.95 -37.51 10.60
CA HIS A 326 -21.56 -37.88 9.24
C HIS A 326 -21.76 -39.39 9.00
N PRO A 327 -23.01 -39.89 8.89
CA PRO A 327 -23.29 -41.33 8.91
C PRO A 327 -22.62 -42.12 7.79
N ASN A 328 -22.43 -41.52 6.60
CA ASN A 328 -21.75 -42.18 5.49
C ASN A 328 -20.23 -42.32 5.74
N LEU A 329 -19.63 -41.38 6.46
CA LEU A 329 -18.22 -41.46 6.86
C LEU A 329 -18.05 -42.55 7.93
N ASP A 330 -18.93 -42.59 8.93
CA ASP A 330 -18.95 -43.62 9.95
C ASP A 330 -19.10 -45.03 9.32
N GLN A 331 -19.96 -45.14 8.30
CA GLN A 331 -20.13 -46.37 7.54
C GLN A 331 -18.84 -46.76 6.79
N LEU A 332 -18.16 -45.81 6.14
CA LEU A 332 -16.91 -46.08 5.44
C LEU A 332 -15.79 -46.54 6.40
N ILE A 333 -15.68 -45.91 7.56
CA ILE A 333 -14.77 -46.32 8.64
C ILE A 333 -15.07 -47.77 9.06
N ALA A 334 -16.34 -48.11 9.25
CA ALA A 334 -16.74 -49.47 9.62
C ALA A 334 -16.45 -50.50 8.52
N VAL A 335 -16.62 -50.13 7.24
CA VAL A 335 -16.28 -50.98 6.09
C VAL A 335 -14.79 -51.30 6.08
N LEU A 336 -13.93 -50.30 6.21
CA LEU A 336 -12.48 -50.49 6.25
C LEU A 336 -12.05 -51.36 7.43
N ALA A 337 -12.57 -51.09 8.63
CA ALA A 337 -12.29 -51.91 9.81
C ALA A 337 -12.70 -53.37 9.60
N HIS A 338 -13.83 -53.62 8.91
CA HIS A 338 -14.27 -54.95 8.57
C HIS A 338 -13.36 -55.63 7.51
N LEU A 339 -12.94 -54.89 6.48
CA LEU A 339 -12.03 -55.40 5.46
C LEU A 339 -10.70 -55.87 6.06
N ARG A 340 -10.19 -55.20 7.09
CA ARG A 340 -8.91 -55.52 7.74
C ARG A 340 -9.02 -56.47 8.93
N ALA A 341 -10.23 -56.78 9.39
CA ALA A 341 -10.46 -57.72 10.48
C ALA A 341 -10.16 -59.18 10.07
N PRO A 342 -9.93 -60.10 11.03
CA PRO A 342 -9.81 -61.52 10.73
C PRO A 342 -11.04 -62.06 9.98
N GLY A 343 -10.82 -62.64 8.80
CA GLY A 343 -11.89 -63.10 7.91
C GLY A 343 -12.36 -62.07 6.87
N GLY A 344 -11.78 -60.86 6.87
CA GLY A 344 -11.94 -59.84 5.83
C GLY A 344 -11.07 -60.10 4.60
N CYS A 345 -10.69 -59.04 3.89
CA CYS A 345 -9.87 -59.09 2.70
C CYS A 345 -8.39 -59.28 3.06
N ALA A 346 -7.76 -60.32 2.51
CA ALA A 346 -6.35 -60.63 2.76
C ALA A 346 -5.42 -59.50 2.30
N TRP A 347 -5.73 -58.86 1.17
CA TRP A 347 -4.93 -57.76 0.65
C TRP A 347 -4.96 -56.56 1.59
N ASP A 348 -6.14 -56.16 2.09
CA ASP A 348 -6.29 -55.02 2.99
C ASP A 348 -5.63 -55.27 4.36
N ALA A 349 -5.70 -56.51 4.85
CA ALA A 349 -5.09 -56.90 6.13
C ALA A 349 -3.56 -56.84 6.11
N GLU A 350 -2.92 -57.13 4.97
CA GLU A 350 -1.45 -57.16 4.82
C GLU A 350 -0.81 -55.76 4.61
N GLN A 351 -1.60 -54.71 4.37
CA GLN A 351 -1.05 -53.39 4.08
C GLN A 351 -0.38 -52.73 5.29
N THR A 352 0.70 -52.00 5.00
CA THR A 352 1.43 -51.14 5.95
C THR A 352 1.46 -49.70 5.46
N HIS A 353 1.95 -48.76 6.29
CA HIS A 353 2.10 -47.37 5.85
C HIS A 353 3.02 -47.27 4.63
N GLU A 354 4.09 -48.06 4.61
CA GLU A 354 5.08 -48.07 3.54
C GLU A 354 4.52 -48.63 2.23
N SER A 355 3.76 -49.72 2.29
CA SER A 355 3.18 -50.33 1.07
C SER A 355 2.15 -49.43 0.40
N LEU A 356 1.45 -48.60 1.18
CA LEU A 356 0.41 -47.69 0.68
C LEU A 356 0.93 -46.37 0.10
N THR A 357 2.20 -46.03 0.33
CA THR A 357 2.77 -44.75 -0.16
C THR A 357 2.65 -44.57 -1.68
N ARG A 358 2.72 -45.66 -2.45
CA ARG A 358 2.54 -45.62 -3.91
C ARG A 358 1.12 -45.18 -4.27
N TYR A 359 0.12 -45.84 -3.71
CA TYR A 359 -1.28 -45.56 -4.00
C TYR A 359 -1.64 -44.14 -3.58
N LEU A 360 -1.18 -43.69 -2.40
CA LEU A 360 -1.39 -42.29 -1.96
C LEU A 360 -0.86 -41.25 -2.97
N VAL A 361 0.25 -41.56 -3.67
CA VAL A 361 0.78 -40.67 -4.72
C VAL A 361 -0.05 -40.78 -5.99
N GLU A 362 -0.49 -41.98 -6.39
CA GLU A 362 -1.35 -42.22 -7.55
C GLU A 362 -2.69 -41.47 -7.36
N GLU A 363 -3.44 -41.70 -6.27
CA GLU A 363 -4.72 -41.02 -5.99
C GLU A 363 -4.58 -39.49 -5.93
N ALA A 364 -3.44 -38.98 -5.42
CA ALA A 364 -3.20 -37.54 -5.38
C ALA A 364 -3.01 -36.94 -6.78
N HIS A 365 -2.45 -37.69 -7.73
CA HIS A 365 -2.32 -37.23 -9.12
C HIS A 365 -3.62 -37.39 -9.90
N GLU A 366 -4.37 -38.46 -9.66
CA GLU A 366 -5.69 -38.68 -10.27
C GLU A 366 -6.67 -37.58 -9.83
N LEU A 367 -6.66 -37.20 -8.54
CA LEU A 367 -7.38 -36.02 -8.05
C LEU A 367 -6.95 -34.70 -8.73
N ILE A 368 -5.65 -34.50 -8.97
CA ILE A 368 -5.17 -33.29 -9.68
C ILE A 368 -5.69 -33.30 -11.12
N GLU A 369 -5.62 -34.45 -11.81
CA GLU A 369 -6.12 -34.59 -13.18
C GLU A 369 -7.63 -34.33 -13.26
N ALA A 370 -8.40 -34.87 -12.32
CA ALA A 370 -9.83 -34.62 -12.23
C ALA A 370 -10.16 -33.14 -11.96
N ILE A 371 -9.37 -32.43 -11.14
CA ILE A 371 -9.56 -31.00 -10.90
C ILE A 371 -9.25 -30.15 -12.15
N GLU A 372 -8.20 -30.51 -12.89
CA GLU A 372 -7.74 -29.71 -14.04
C GLU A 372 -8.58 -29.98 -15.31
N HIS A 373 -9.01 -31.22 -15.51
CA HIS A 373 -9.58 -31.68 -16.79
C HIS A 373 -10.88 -32.48 -16.66
N GLY A 374 -11.28 -32.86 -15.45
CA GLY A 374 -12.42 -33.73 -15.19
C GLY A 374 -13.76 -33.02 -14.99
N THR A 375 -14.76 -33.81 -14.64
CA THR A 375 -16.09 -33.38 -14.26
C THR A 375 -16.23 -33.30 -12.73
N PRO A 376 -17.26 -32.62 -12.21
CA PRO A 376 -17.53 -32.64 -10.77
C PRO A 376 -17.72 -34.04 -10.17
N ASP A 377 -18.21 -35.00 -10.96
CA ASP A 377 -18.38 -36.39 -10.51
C ASP A 377 -17.01 -37.09 -10.41
N ASP A 378 -16.11 -36.86 -11.37
CA ASP A 378 -14.73 -37.37 -11.30
C ASP A 378 -14.02 -36.81 -10.06
N VAL A 379 -14.14 -35.50 -9.79
CA VAL A 379 -13.55 -34.89 -8.56
C VAL A 379 -14.14 -35.50 -7.28
N LEU A 380 -15.43 -35.86 -7.29
CA LEU A 380 -16.07 -36.50 -6.13
C LEU A 380 -15.53 -37.92 -5.89
N GLU A 381 -15.30 -38.69 -6.96
CA GLU A 381 -14.71 -40.03 -6.93
C GLU A 381 -13.29 -39.97 -6.35
N GLU A 382 -12.42 -39.15 -6.95
CA GLU A 382 -11.01 -39.04 -6.56
C GLU A 382 -10.82 -38.47 -5.13
N LEU A 383 -11.69 -37.56 -4.69
CA LEU A 383 -11.71 -37.10 -3.30
C LEU A 383 -12.05 -38.25 -2.34
N GLY A 384 -12.90 -39.18 -2.77
CA GLY A 384 -13.22 -40.40 -2.05
C GLY A 384 -12.01 -41.31 -1.88
N ASP A 385 -11.21 -41.49 -2.92
CA ASP A 385 -10.04 -42.37 -2.89
C ASP A 385 -8.90 -41.79 -2.04
N VAL A 386 -8.64 -40.48 -2.15
CA VAL A 386 -7.70 -39.79 -1.25
C VAL A 386 -8.18 -39.84 0.21
N LEU A 387 -9.49 -39.69 0.46
CA LEU A 387 -10.07 -39.86 1.80
C LEU A 387 -9.87 -41.29 2.31
N TYR A 388 -10.10 -42.29 1.45
CA TYR A 388 -9.92 -43.70 1.80
C TYR A 388 -8.47 -44.00 2.21
N GLN A 389 -7.47 -43.45 1.52
CA GLN A 389 -6.06 -43.57 1.91
C GLN A 389 -5.79 -43.00 3.31
N VAL A 390 -6.39 -41.85 3.66
CA VAL A 390 -6.25 -41.26 5.01
C VAL A 390 -6.87 -42.17 6.07
N LEU A 391 -8.07 -42.71 5.81
CA LEU A 391 -8.74 -43.66 6.70
C LEU A 391 -7.90 -44.93 6.88
N PHE A 392 -7.33 -45.46 5.79
CA PHE A 392 -6.49 -46.66 5.81
C PHE A 392 -5.28 -46.49 6.71
N HIS A 393 -4.54 -45.40 6.55
CA HIS A 393 -3.40 -45.11 7.41
C HIS A 393 -3.80 -44.90 8.88
N ALA A 394 -4.95 -44.29 9.15
CA ALA A 394 -5.44 -44.13 10.51
C ALA A 394 -5.82 -45.48 11.16
N ASP A 395 -6.42 -46.40 10.40
CA ASP A 395 -6.73 -47.75 10.89
C ASP A 395 -5.45 -48.57 11.14
N ILE A 396 -4.42 -48.45 10.28
CA ILE A 396 -3.12 -49.09 10.49
C ILE A 396 -2.49 -48.58 11.79
N ALA A 397 -2.54 -47.28 12.02
CA ALA A 397 -1.99 -46.65 13.22
C ALA A 397 -2.75 -47.05 14.49
N ALA A 398 -4.07 -47.19 14.42
CA ALA A 398 -4.90 -47.60 15.55
C ALA A 398 -4.57 -49.02 16.03
N ALA A 399 -4.11 -49.90 15.14
CA ALA A 399 -3.70 -51.27 15.46
C ALA A 399 -2.28 -51.40 16.05
N ARG A 400 -1.49 -50.32 16.14
CA ARG A 400 -0.11 -50.38 16.65
C ARG A 400 -0.07 -50.44 18.18
N ALA A 401 0.91 -51.18 18.73
CA ALA A 401 1.13 -51.25 20.17
C ALA A 401 1.76 -49.98 20.75
N GLU A 402 2.61 -49.31 19.97
CA GLU A 402 3.33 -48.10 20.37
C GLU A 402 2.74 -46.88 19.70
N HIS A 403 2.37 -45.87 20.50
CA HIS A 403 1.81 -44.59 20.05
C HIS A 403 0.64 -44.71 19.05
N PRO A 404 -0.42 -45.48 19.36
CA PRO A 404 -1.58 -45.59 18.49
C PRO A 404 -2.30 -44.25 18.36
N PHE A 405 -2.90 -44.03 17.19
CA PHE A 405 -3.82 -42.92 16.94
C PHE A 405 -4.91 -43.36 15.97
N THR A 406 -6.05 -42.69 16.02
CA THR A 406 -7.24 -42.98 15.22
C THR A 406 -7.53 -41.85 14.22
N ILE A 407 -8.54 -42.03 13.38
CA ILE A 407 -9.00 -40.96 12.49
C ILE A 407 -9.51 -39.75 13.28
N GLU A 408 -10.11 -39.97 14.45
CA GLU A 408 -10.55 -38.90 15.36
C GLU A 408 -9.35 -38.08 15.88
N ASP A 409 -8.23 -38.73 16.18
CA ASP A 409 -7.01 -38.02 16.59
C ASP A 409 -6.42 -37.18 15.45
N VAL A 410 -6.46 -37.68 14.22
CA VAL A 410 -6.06 -36.95 13.01
C VAL A 410 -6.95 -35.73 12.79
N ALA A 411 -8.26 -35.91 12.91
CA ALA A 411 -9.26 -34.85 12.78
C ALA A 411 -9.11 -33.80 13.89
N ALA A 412 -8.98 -34.22 15.15
CA ALA A 412 -8.79 -33.33 16.30
C ALA A 412 -7.50 -32.51 16.17
N ARG A 413 -6.39 -33.15 15.78
CA ARG A 413 -5.11 -32.46 15.57
C ARG A 413 -5.18 -31.46 14.42
N SER A 414 -5.82 -31.84 13.32
CA SER A 414 -6.01 -30.96 12.15
C SER A 414 -6.93 -29.79 12.49
N THR A 415 -8.00 -30.03 13.24
CA THR A 415 -8.93 -29.00 13.75
C THR A 415 -8.20 -28.01 14.64
N ALA A 416 -7.49 -28.48 15.66
CA ALA A 416 -6.71 -27.61 16.55
C ALA A 416 -5.68 -26.76 15.78
N LYS A 417 -5.02 -27.36 14.78
CA LYS A 417 -4.06 -26.68 13.91
C LYS A 417 -4.74 -25.63 13.02
N MET A 418 -5.91 -25.92 12.45
CA MET A 418 -6.65 -24.96 11.61
C MET A 418 -7.20 -23.83 12.47
N VAL A 419 -7.81 -24.12 13.62
CA VAL A 419 -8.29 -23.12 14.57
C VAL A 419 -7.14 -22.21 15.02
N GLY A 420 -6.00 -22.80 15.42
CA GLY A 420 -4.83 -22.03 15.84
C GLY A 420 -4.21 -21.16 14.73
N ARG A 421 -4.28 -21.59 13.46
CA ARG A 421 -3.79 -20.82 12.31
C ARG A 421 -4.74 -19.71 11.85
N HIS A 422 -5.99 -19.74 12.30
CA HIS A 422 -6.97 -18.71 11.97
C HIS A 422 -7.41 -17.98 13.23
N PRO A 423 -6.48 -17.33 13.96
CA PRO A 423 -6.85 -16.54 15.14
C PRO A 423 -7.71 -15.33 14.77
N HIS A 424 -7.84 -15.03 13.47
CA HIS A 424 -8.74 -14.01 12.93
C HIS A 424 -10.15 -14.48 12.64
N VAL A 425 -10.37 -15.81 12.66
CA VAL A 425 -11.70 -16.41 12.55
C VAL A 425 -12.17 -16.90 13.93
N PHE A 426 -11.26 -17.47 14.72
CA PHE A 426 -11.58 -18.17 15.97
C PHE A 426 -11.01 -17.51 17.23
N GLY A 427 -10.37 -16.36 17.12
CA GLY A 427 -9.76 -15.63 18.24
C GLY A 427 -9.84 -14.12 18.03
N ASP A 428 -8.90 -13.40 18.64
CA ASP A 428 -8.95 -11.93 18.75
C ASP A 428 -8.04 -11.20 17.76
N VAL A 429 -7.46 -11.90 16.79
CA VAL A 429 -6.58 -11.28 15.80
C VAL A 429 -7.42 -10.70 14.67
N THR A 430 -7.12 -9.51 14.15
CA THR A 430 -7.74 -9.04 12.90
C THR A 430 -6.78 -9.31 11.75
N ALA A 431 -7.27 -9.95 10.69
CA ALA A 431 -6.54 -10.14 9.44
C ALA A 431 -7.53 -9.98 8.28
N ASP A 432 -7.44 -8.86 7.58
CA ASP A 432 -8.41 -8.45 6.56
C ASP A 432 -7.93 -8.80 5.14
N THR A 433 -6.68 -9.26 5.00
CA THR A 433 -6.06 -9.62 3.72
C THR A 433 -5.39 -10.99 3.74
N ALA A 434 -5.30 -11.64 2.58
CA ALA A 434 -4.62 -12.94 2.45
C ALA A 434 -3.15 -12.90 2.90
N ASP A 435 -2.46 -11.78 2.70
CA ASP A 435 -1.07 -11.59 3.11
C ASP A 435 -0.94 -11.51 4.65
N GLU A 436 -1.87 -10.83 5.33
CA GLU A 436 -1.93 -10.81 6.79
C GLU A 436 -2.25 -12.19 7.37
N VAL A 437 -3.14 -12.94 6.71
CA VAL A 437 -3.44 -14.34 7.07
C VAL A 437 -2.19 -15.22 6.91
N ALA A 438 -1.46 -15.09 5.79
CA ALA A 438 -0.23 -15.82 5.54
C ALA A 438 0.88 -15.45 6.55
N ALA A 439 1.01 -14.18 6.92
CA ALA A 439 1.95 -13.73 7.94
C ALA A 439 1.63 -14.32 9.32
N ASN A 440 0.36 -14.35 9.70
CA ASN A 440 -0.11 -15.00 10.93
C ASN A 440 0.19 -16.50 10.93
N TRP A 441 0.03 -17.17 9.79
CA TRP A 441 0.41 -18.58 9.65
C TRP A 441 1.90 -18.79 9.88
N GLU A 442 2.77 -17.92 9.39
CA GLU A 442 4.23 -18.02 9.60
C GLU A 442 4.65 -17.72 11.05
N ILE A 443 3.94 -16.84 11.77
CA ILE A 443 4.14 -16.62 13.21
C ILE A 443 3.77 -17.90 13.97
N TRP A 444 2.60 -18.47 13.68
CA TRP A 444 2.12 -19.67 14.36
C TRP A 444 2.99 -20.91 14.04
N LYS A 445 3.40 -21.09 12.78
CA LYS A 445 4.34 -22.16 12.36
C LYS A 445 5.67 -22.09 13.11
N ARG A 446 6.17 -20.89 13.43
CA ARG A 446 7.40 -20.69 14.23
C ARG A 446 7.20 -21.09 15.70
N GLN A 447 6.04 -20.78 16.27
CA GLN A 447 5.70 -21.15 17.65
C GLN A 447 5.43 -22.65 17.83
N GLU A 448 4.77 -23.31 16.86
CA GLU A 448 4.46 -24.74 16.89
C GLU A 448 5.72 -25.62 16.75
N LYS A 449 6.76 -25.13 16.06
CA LYS A 449 7.97 -25.90 15.74
C LYS A 449 9.25 -25.17 16.17
N PRO A 450 9.47 -24.97 17.47
CA PRO A 450 10.64 -24.24 17.99
C PRO A 450 11.98 -24.90 17.64
N ALA A 451 11.98 -26.18 17.26
CA ALA A 451 13.15 -26.91 16.81
C ALA A 451 13.62 -26.55 15.38
N ARG A 452 12.81 -25.80 14.59
CA ARG A 452 13.22 -25.33 13.26
C ARG A 452 14.11 -24.10 13.39
N THR A 453 15.37 -24.25 13.03
CA THR A 453 16.38 -23.17 13.11
C THR A 453 16.67 -22.56 11.74
N SER A 454 16.27 -23.23 10.65
CA SER A 454 16.42 -22.78 9.26
C SER A 454 15.09 -22.64 8.54
N VAL A 455 15.01 -21.66 7.64
CA VAL A 455 13.86 -21.43 6.74
C VAL A 455 13.59 -22.65 5.84
N LEU A 456 14.60 -23.51 5.66
CA LEU A 456 14.57 -24.70 4.81
C LEU A 456 14.09 -25.97 5.54
N ASP A 457 14.00 -25.99 6.88
CA ASP A 457 13.63 -27.17 7.69
C ASP A 457 12.19 -27.68 7.47
N GLY A 458 11.43 -27.01 6.59
CA GLY A 458 10.08 -27.37 6.18
C GLY A 458 9.95 -27.92 4.76
N VAL A 459 11.04 -28.09 4.02
CA VAL A 459 11.04 -28.65 2.67
C VAL A 459 11.32 -30.15 2.74
N PRO A 460 10.34 -31.04 2.48
CA PRO A 460 10.57 -32.48 2.51
C PRO A 460 11.65 -32.88 1.50
N ALA A 461 12.60 -33.70 1.93
CA ALA A 461 13.65 -34.20 1.05
C ALA A 461 13.13 -35.14 -0.04
N SER A 462 11.95 -35.74 0.19
CA SER A 462 11.25 -36.65 -0.71
C SER A 462 10.48 -35.97 -1.84
N LEU A 463 10.41 -34.63 -1.87
CA LEU A 463 9.84 -33.92 -3.02
C LEU A 463 10.66 -34.22 -4.29
N SER A 464 9.97 -34.33 -5.42
CA SER A 464 10.64 -34.41 -6.73
C SER A 464 11.55 -33.20 -6.92
N ALA A 465 12.62 -33.36 -7.72
CA ALA A 465 13.64 -32.34 -7.87
C ALA A 465 13.05 -30.98 -8.29
N LEU A 466 12.05 -30.98 -9.18
CA LEU A 466 11.40 -29.76 -9.67
C LEU A 466 10.53 -29.09 -8.59
N LEU A 467 9.63 -29.83 -7.93
CA LEU A 467 8.81 -29.30 -6.84
C LEU A 467 9.67 -28.82 -5.65
N ARG A 468 10.77 -29.52 -5.39
CA ARG A 468 11.73 -29.12 -4.37
C ARG A 468 12.43 -27.83 -4.76
N ALA A 469 12.85 -27.69 -6.02
CA ALA A 469 13.46 -26.48 -6.53
C ALA A 469 12.48 -25.29 -6.47
N GLU A 470 11.26 -25.46 -6.95
CA GLU A 470 10.20 -24.44 -6.89
C GLU A 470 9.95 -23.98 -5.44
N LYS A 471 9.81 -24.92 -4.51
CA LYS A 471 9.58 -24.60 -3.09
C LYS A 471 10.77 -23.91 -2.43
N LEU A 472 12.00 -24.20 -2.86
CA LEU A 472 13.21 -23.52 -2.41
C LEU A 472 13.30 -22.10 -3.00
N LEU A 473 12.98 -21.94 -4.28
CA LEU A 473 12.93 -20.64 -4.96
C LEU A 473 11.87 -19.72 -4.34
N GLY A 474 10.64 -20.20 -4.11
CA GLY A 474 9.61 -19.39 -3.45
C GLY A 474 9.99 -18.98 -2.02
N LYS A 475 10.76 -19.81 -1.30
CA LYS A 475 11.34 -19.42 0.00
C LYS A 475 12.46 -18.39 -0.12
N ALA A 476 13.27 -18.46 -1.17
CA ALA A 476 14.33 -17.51 -1.46
C ALA A 476 13.74 -16.14 -1.84
N GLU A 477 12.72 -16.12 -2.72
CA GLU A 477 11.98 -14.92 -3.11
C GLU A 477 11.30 -14.25 -1.91
N GLY A 478 10.68 -15.02 -1.02
CA GLY A 478 10.08 -14.49 0.21
C GLY A 478 11.09 -13.83 1.17
N LEU A 479 12.38 -14.09 1.00
CA LEU A 479 13.48 -13.43 1.73
C LEU A 479 14.15 -12.31 0.92
N GLY A 480 13.68 -12.05 -0.31
CA GLY A 480 14.30 -11.11 -1.24
C GLY A 480 15.61 -11.60 -1.85
N VAL A 481 15.87 -12.91 -1.82
CA VAL A 481 17.04 -13.51 -2.49
C VAL A 481 16.67 -13.72 -3.96
N VAL A 482 17.22 -12.87 -4.82
CA VAL A 482 17.10 -13.02 -6.28
C VAL A 482 17.99 -14.18 -6.70
N VAL A 483 17.37 -15.27 -7.15
CA VAL A 483 18.09 -16.36 -7.80
C VAL A 483 18.07 -16.07 -9.29
N GLU A 484 19.16 -15.54 -9.82
CA GLU A 484 19.27 -15.36 -11.27
C GLU A 484 19.22 -16.73 -11.96
N PRO A 485 18.46 -16.87 -13.06
CA PRO A 485 18.49 -18.09 -13.85
C PRO A 485 19.93 -18.32 -14.30
N ALA A 486 20.44 -19.53 -14.06
CA ALA A 486 21.75 -19.91 -14.55
C ALA A 486 21.78 -19.73 -16.08
N ASP A 487 22.84 -19.11 -16.60
CA ASP A 487 23.09 -19.06 -18.03
C ASP A 487 22.92 -20.47 -18.60
N PRO A 488 22.21 -20.63 -19.73
CA PRO A 488 22.05 -21.94 -20.35
C PRO A 488 23.43 -22.54 -20.55
N ALA A 489 23.65 -23.72 -20.00
CA ALA A 489 24.90 -24.45 -20.20
C ALA A 489 25.17 -24.54 -21.71
N PRO A 490 26.42 -24.31 -22.16
CA PRO A 490 26.76 -24.52 -23.55
C PRO A 490 26.31 -25.92 -23.95
N ALA A 491 25.58 -26.00 -25.06
CA ALA A 491 25.12 -27.26 -25.60
C ALA A 491 26.36 -28.03 -26.10
N ASP A 492 26.84 -28.96 -25.28
CA ASP A 492 27.81 -30.00 -25.66
C ASP A 492 27.10 -31.29 -26.07
#